data_AF-A0A9X3JTI2-F1
#
_entry.id   AF-A0A9X3JTI2-F1
#
_cell.length_a   1.000
_cell.length_b   1.000
_cell.length_c   1.000
_cell.angle_alpha   90.00
_cell.angle_beta   90.00
_cell.angle_gamma   90.00
#
_symmetry.space_group_name_H-M   'P 1'
#
loop_
_entity.id
_entity.type
_entity.pdbx_description
1 polymer ?
#
loop_
_entity_poly.entity_id
_entity_poly.type
_entity_poly.pdbx_seq_one_letter_code
_entity_poly.pdbx_strand_id
1 'polypeptide(L)'
;MEPVSGTGVVVIGVIVVVVGFSLWLVFKHYCRLVVSTNPVAVALYANTPVTATLQRKGWAFGAWTAVVPATYTAASRGNAGAAVTGSPTTAAATSATITITGAARGTDTVTISASGSDCTNVSGPVSVTIT
;
A
#
# COMPACT_ATOMS: atom_id res chain seq x y z
N MET A 1 -36.60 -43.40 -11.89
CA MET A 1 -35.28 -42.74 -12.02
C MET A 1 -35.54 -41.39 -12.67
N GLU A 2 -35.70 -40.35 -11.86
CA GLU A 2 -35.97 -39.01 -12.39
C GLU A 2 -34.73 -38.49 -13.12
N PRO A 3 -34.87 -37.92 -14.33
CA PRO A 3 -33.75 -37.34 -15.04
C PRO A 3 -33.25 -36.14 -14.25
N VAL A 4 -32.05 -36.26 -13.70
CA VAL A 4 -31.36 -35.14 -13.04
C VAL A 4 -31.14 -34.07 -14.12
N SER A 5 -31.96 -33.04 -14.06
CA SER A 5 -31.97 -31.90 -14.98
C SER A 5 -30.54 -31.39 -15.24
N GLY A 6 -30.05 -31.60 -16.47
CA GLY A 6 -28.73 -31.13 -16.90
C GLY A 6 -28.51 -29.63 -16.73
N THR A 7 -29.60 -28.87 -16.62
CA THR A 7 -29.59 -27.43 -16.33
C THR A 7 -29.03 -27.12 -14.95
N GLY A 8 -29.31 -27.93 -13.92
CA GLY A 8 -28.79 -27.72 -12.57
C GLY A 8 -27.27 -27.90 -12.50
N VAL A 9 -26.74 -28.93 -13.18
CA VAL A 9 -25.30 -29.21 -13.24
C VAL A 9 -24.55 -28.12 -14.00
N VAL A 10 -25.12 -27.64 -15.10
CA VAL A 10 -24.53 -26.55 -15.91
C VAL A 10 -24.49 -25.24 -15.11
N VAL A 11 -25.58 -24.88 -14.41
CA VAL A 11 -25.64 -23.65 -13.60
C VAL A 11 -24.61 -23.69 -12.46
N ILE A 12 -24.49 -24.82 -11.75
CA ILE A 12 -23.50 -24.98 -10.68
C ILE A 12 -22.07 -24.89 -11.26
N GLY A 13 -21.81 -25.54 -12.40
CA GLY A 13 -20.51 -25.47 -13.08
C GLY A 13 -20.13 -24.04 -13.47
N VAL A 14 -21.07 -23.27 -14.03
CA VAL A 14 -20.83 -21.87 -14.40
C VAL A 14 -20.55 -21.01 -13.17
N ILE A 15 -21.31 -21.18 -12.08
CA ILE A 15 -21.10 -20.40 -10.84
C ILE A 15 -19.73 -20.71 -10.24
N VAL A 16 -19.32 -21.98 -10.18
CA VAL A 16 -18.00 -22.36 -9.64
C VAL A 16 -16.86 -21.79 -10.48
N VAL A 17 -16.98 -21.81 -11.81
CA VAL A 17 -15.98 -21.21 -12.71
C VAL A 17 -15.93 -19.69 -12.54
N VAL A 18 -17.07 -19.02 -12.48
CA VAL A 18 -17.14 -17.56 -12.31
C VAL A 18 -16.57 -17.16 -10.95
N VAL A 19 -17.03 -17.77 -9.85
CA VAL A 19 -16.55 -17.46 -8.50
C VAL A 19 -15.06 -17.81 -8.36
N GLY A 20 -14.62 -18.96 -8.88
CA GLY A 20 -13.22 -19.36 -8.86
C GLY A 20 -12.32 -18.42 -9.65
N PHE A 21 -12.76 -17.99 -10.85
CA PHE A 21 -12.03 -17.04 -11.68
C PHE A 21 -12.03 -15.63 -11.06
N SER A 22 -13.14 -15.19 -10.49
CA SER A 22 -13.22 -13.92 -9.75
C SER A 22 -12.32 -13.92 -8.51
N LEU A 23 -12.34 -14.98 -7.70
CA LEU A 23 -11.40 -15.12 -6.57
C LEU A 23 -9.96 -15.12 -7.07
N TRP A 24 -9.67 -15.86 -8.14
CA TRP A 24 -8.33 -15.94 -8.72
C TRP A 24 -7.81 -14.58 -9.19
N LEU A 25 -8.66 -13.76 -9.81
CA LEU A 25 -8.30 -12.38 -10.21
C LEU A 25 -8.00 -11.48 -9.00
N VAL A 26 -8.77 -11.61 -7.92
CA VAL A 26 -8.52 -10.88 -6.65
C VAL A 26 -7.22 -11.33 -5.99
N PHE A 27 -6.92 -12.63 -6.01
CA PHE A 27 -5.69 -13.18 -5.43
C PHE A 27 -4.45 -13.07 -6.34
N LYS A 28 -4.53 -12.47 -7.54
CA LYS A 28 -3.34 -12.30 -8.39
C LYS A 28 -2.38 -11.21 -7.93
N HIS A 29 -2.85 -10.25 -7.13
CA HIS A 29 -2.09 -9.05 -6.80
C HIS A 29 -2.19 -8.78 -5.30
N TYR A 30 -1.05 -8.76 -4.62
CA TYR A 30 -0.95 -8.38 -3.22
C TYR A 30 -0.24 -7.04 -3.12
N CYS A 31 -0.90 -6.07 -2.48
CA CYS A 31 -0.38 -4.72 -2.27
C CYS A 31 -0.55 -4.35 -0.80
N ARG A 32 0.54 -4.07 -0.10
CA ARG A 32 0.52 -3.59 1.29
C ARG A 32 1.57 -2.52 1.50
N LEU A 33 1.17 -1.36 2.03
CA LEU A 33 2.09 -0.34 2.47
C LEU A 33 2.47 -0.58 3.94
N VAL A 34 3.77 -0.59 4.22
CA VAL A 34 4.34 -0.74 5.56
C VAL A 34 5.25 0.45 5.82
N VAL A 35 5.14 1.08 6.98
CA VAL A 35 5.98 2.21 7.38
C VAL A 35 6.83 1.78 8.57
N SER A 36 8.14 2.02 8.50
CA SER A 36 9.11 1.51 9.49
C SER A 36 8.86 1.99 10.91
N THR A 37 8.27 3.16 11.06
CA THR A 37 8.09 3.86 12.33
C THR A 37 6.71 4.53 12.33
N ASN A 38 5.76 3.97 13.07
CA ASN A 38 4.44 4.59 13.29
C ASN A 38 3.96 4.21 14.71
N PRO A 39 3.82 5.17 15.65
CA PRO A 39 3.98 6.62 15.49
C PRO A 39 5.44 7.09 15.36
N VAL A 40 5.65 8.29 14.79
CA VAL A 40 6.96 8.95 14.62
C VAL A 40 7.12 10.04 15.66
N ALA A 41 8.25 10.09 16.35
CA ALA A 41 8.62 11.20 17.23
C ALA A 41 9.75 12.01 16.58
N VAL A 42 9.59 13.33 16.50
CA VAL A 42 10.54 14.25 15.89
C VAL A 42 10.80 15.39 16.86
N ALA A 43 12.06 15.73 17.14
CA ALA A 43 12.33 16.94 17.91
C ALA A 43 12.07 18.19 17.07
N LEU A 44 11.74 19.31 17.71
CA LEU A 44 11.57 20.59 17.01
C LEU A 44 12.80 20.93 16.17
N TYR A 45 12.59 21.27 14.89
CA TYR A 45 13.62 21.55 13.89
C TYR A 45 14.57 20.38 13.57
N ALA A 46 14.29 19.18 14.08
CA ALA A 46 15.03 17.98 13.73
C ALA A 46 14.39 17.26 12.55
N ASN A 47 15.22 16.43 11.90
CA ASN A 47 14.80 15.56 10.81
C ASN A 47 14.70 14.13 11.33
N THR A 48 13.66 13.42 10.94
CA THR A 48 13.51 11.98 11.20
C THR A 48 13.22 11.26 9.89
N PRO A 49 14.09 10.32 9.48
CA PRO A 49 13.82 9.49 8.31
C PRO A 49 12.77 8.43 8.63
N VAL A 50 11.84 8.24 7.72
CA VAL A 50 10.79 7.23 7.76
C VAL A 50 10.86 6.43 6.49
N THR A 51 11.00 5.10 6.61
CA THR A 51 11.05 4.21 5.45
C THR A 51 9.66 3.67 5.19
N ALA A 52 9.09 4.01 4.04
CA ALA A 52 7.87 3.42 3.52
C ALA A 52 8.24 2.28 2.56
N THR A 53 7.64 1.11 2.76
CA THR A 53 7.83 -0.09 1.94
C THR A 53 6.50 -0.52 1.38
N LEU A 54 6.33 -0.41 0.06
CA LEU A 54 5.21 -1.01 -0.66
C LEU A 54 5.56 -2.46 -0.99
N GLN A 55 5.02 -3.39 -0.20
CA GLN A 55 5.09 -4.81 -0.51
C GLN A 55 4.13 -5.11 -1.67
N ARG A 56 4.71 -5.48 -2.81
CA ARG A 56 3.96 -5.88 -4.00
C ARG A 56 4.36 -7.26 -4.44
N LYS A 57 3.36 -8.12 -4.60
CA LYS A 57 3.57 -9.43 -5.21
C LYS A 57 2.54 -9.64 -6.29
N GLY A 58 3.00 -10.02 -7.48
CA GLY A 58 2.15 -10.51 -8.57
C GLY A 58 2.26 -12.02 -8.64
N TRP A 59 1.15 -12.71 -8.87
CA TRP A 59 1.18 -14.15 -9.14
C TRP A 59 1.45 -14.39 -10.64
N ALA A 60 2.66 -14.81 -10.96
CA ALA A 60 3.10 -15.12 -12.32
C ALA A 60 3.66 -16.54 -12.36
N PHE A 61 3.22 -17.34 -13.34
CA PHE A 61 3.74 -18.69 -13.58
C PHE A 61 3.77 -19.62 -12.34
N GLY A 62 2.79 -19.50 -11.45
CA GLY A 62 2.70 -20.36 -10.25
C GLY A 62 3.55 -19.90 -9.06
N ALA A 63 4.14 -18.71 -9.12
CA ALA A 63 4.91 -18.13 -8.03
C ALA A 63 4.53 -16.67 -7.77
N TRP A 64 4.68 -16.24 -6.52
CA TRP A 64 4.62 -14.83 -6.15
C TRP A 64 5.97 -14.16 -6.45
N THR A 65 5.99 -13.22 -7.39
CA THR A 65 7.19 -12.42 -7.71
C THR A 65 7.05 -11.00 -7.20
N ALA A 66 8.15 -10.43 -6.69
CA ALA A 66 8.16 -9.03 -6.28
C ALA A 66 8.04 -8.13 -7.52
N VAL A 67 7.11 -7.19 -7.50
CA VAL A 67 6.91 -6.25 -8.62
C VAL A 67 7.56 -4.92 -8.29
N VAL A 68 8.32 -4.36 -9.23
CA VAL A 68 9.08 -3.09 -9.17
C VAL A 68 8.85 -2.36 -10.51
N PRO A 69 8.70 -1.02 -10.61
CA PRO A 69 8.95 0.07 -9.64
C PRO A 69 7.68 0.68 -8.99
N ALA A 70 7.83 1.38 -7.87
CA ALA A 70 6.75 2.06 -7.14
C ALA A 70 6.95 3.59 -7.08
N THR A 71 5.85 4.32 -7.01
CA THR A 71 5.82 5.77 -6.80
C THR A 71 5.30 6.07 -5.40
N TYR A 72 5.99 6.95 -4.67
CA TYR A 72 5.62 7.34 -3.31
C TYR A 72 5.34 8.83 -3.26
N THR A 73 4.31 9.21 -2.52
CA THR A 73 3.96 10.59 -2.21
C THR A 73 3.64 10.69 -0.72
N ALA A 74 3.99 11.81 -0.10
CA ALA A 74 3.69 12.05 1.31
C ALA A 74 3.28 13.51 1.52
N ALA A 75 2.28 13.72 2.35
CA ALA A 75 1.75 15.04 2.67
C ALA A 75 1.38 15.15 4.15
N SER A 76 1.82 16.22 4.81
CA SER A 76 1.32 16.60 6.14
C SER A 76 -0.05 17.26 6.02
N ARG A 77 -0.92 17.03 7.01
CA ARG A 77 -2.24 17.69 7.15
C ARG A 77 -2.44 18.40 8.50
N GLY A 78 -1.45 18.40 9.39
CA GLY A 78 -1.58 18.92 10.75
C GLY A 78 -1.05 20.33 10.92
N ASN A 79 -1.56 20.98 11.96
CA ASN A 79 -1.23 22.37 12.32
C ASN A 79 0.19 22.54 12.88
N ALA A 80 0.84 21.44 13.28
CA ALA A 80 2.22 21.43 13.77
C ALA A 80 3.26 21.61 12.64
N GLY A 81 2.81 21.62 11.38
CA GLY A 81 3.58 22.08 10.23
C GLY A 81 4.75 21.17 9.85
N ALA A 82 4.62 19.85 10.03
CA ALA A 82 5.68 18.93 9.65
C ALA A 82 6.00 19.09 8.16
N ALA A 83 7.19 19.57 7.85
CA ALA A 83 7.65 19.61 6.47
C ALA A 83 8.03 18.20 6.06
N VAL A 84 7.42 17.71 4.99
CA VAL A 84 7.71 16.40 4.45
C VAL A 84 8.55 16.59 3.21
N THR A 85 9.79 16.13 3.25
CA THR A 85 10.73 16.25 2.13
C THR A 85 11.25 14.88 1.73
N GLY A 86 11.45 14.69 0.42
CA GLY A 86 11.81 13.42 -0.17
C GLY A 86 10.62 12.68 -0.78
N SER A 87 10.47 12.79 -2.10
CA SER A 87 10.30 11.70 -3.08
C SER A 87 9.62 12.27 -4.33
N PRO A 88 10.25 12.10 -5.51
CA PRO A 88 9.84 11.01 -6.38
C PRO A 88 11.08 10.29 -6.92
N THR A 89 11.55 9.25 -6.25
CA THR A 89 12.28 8.23 -6.99
C THR A 89 11.24 7.25 -7.50
N THR A 90 11.13 7.12 -8.82
CA THR A 90 10.77 5.84 -9.44
C THR A 90 11.76 4.82 -8.88
N ALA A 91 11.45 4.32 -7.68
CA ALA A 91 12.36 3.44 -7.00
C ALA A 91 12.27 2.14 -7.78
N ALA A 92 13.40 1.69 -8.32
CA ALA A 92 13.62 0.30 -8.66
C ALA A 92 13.56 -0.61 -7.39
N ALA A 93 13.00 -0.12 -6.28
CA ALA A 93 12.88 -0.77 -5.02
C ALA A 93 11.43 -0.67 -4.51
N THR A 94 11.01 -1.70 -3.80
CA THR A 94 9.78 -1.76 -3.00
C THR A 94 9.78 -0.83 -1.79
N SER A 95 10.74 0.10 -1.65
CA SER A 95 10.83 1.04 -0.52
C SER A 95 11.33 2.43 -0.92
N ALA A 96 10.95 3.42 -0.12
CA ALA A 96 11.39 4.81 -0.21
C ALA A 96 11.59 5.42 1.19
N THR A 97 12.52 6.35 1.30
CA THR A 97 12.77 7.13 2.52
C THR A 97 12.12 8.49 2.40
N ILE A 98 11.31 8.83 3.39
CA ILE A 98 10.60 10.11 3.54
C ILE A 98 11.20 10.79 4.77
N THR A 99 11.61 12.05 4.62
CA THR A 99 12.14 12.83 5.74
C THR A 99 11.02 13.70 6.30
N ILE A 100 10.77 13.57 7.59
CA ILE A 100 9.82 14.41 8.33
C ILE A 100 10.64 15.40 9.16
N THR A 101 10.37 16.68 8.98
CA THR A 101 11.00 17.78 9.73
C THR A 101 9.96 18.45 10.62
N GLY A 102 10.22 18.52 11.92
CA GLY A 102 9.32 19.18 12.86
C GLY A 102 9.43 20.70 12.80
N ALA A 103 8.32 21.43 12.61
CA ALA A 103 8.32 22.90 12.58
C ALA A 103 7.77 23.53 13.86
N ALA A 104 6.61 23.08 14.34
CA ALA A 104 5.99 23.53 15.58
C ALA A 104 5.68 22.35 16.50
N ARG A 105 5.69 22.57 17.82
CA ARG A 105 5.34 21.53 18.80
C ARG A 105 3.88 21.13 18.66
N GLY A 106 3.61 19.83 18.80
CA GLY A 106 2.25 19.29 18.75
C GLY A 106 2.19 18.00 17.97
N THR A 107 0.97 17.59 17.62
CA THR A 107 0.71 16.39 16.85
C THR A 107 0.38 16.73 15.40
N ASP A 108 0.94 15.97 14.48
CA ASP A 108 0.69 16.05 13.05
C ASP A 108 0.27 14.67 12.51
N THR A 109 -0.45 14.64 11.39
CA THR A 109 -0.75 13.44 10.64
C THR A 109 -0.17 13.56 9.24
N VAL A 110 0.80 12.71 8.94
CA VAL A 110 1.38 12.59 7.60
C VAL A 110 0.71 11.44 6.87
N THR A 111 0.08 11.72 5.73
CA THR A 111 -0.45 10.68 4.86
C THR A 111 0.65 10.24 3.91
N ILE A 112 1.00 8.96 3.93
CA ILE A 112 1.92 8.36 2.97
C ILE A 112 1.09 7.52 2.01
N SER A 113 1.25 7.80 0.72
CA SER A 113 0.63 7.05 -0.38
C SER A 113 1.70 6.44 -1.26
N ALA A 114 1.44 5.23 -1.73
CA ALA A 114 2.30 4.54 -2.68
C ALA A 114 1.45 3.87 -3.75
N SER A 115 1.91 3.95 -4.99
CA SER A 115 1.24 3.38 -6.16
C SER A 115 2.20 2.59 -7.05
N GLY A 116 1.63 1.71 -7.86
CA GLY A 116 2.33 0.88 -8.82
C GLY A 116 1.46 0.53 -10.02
N SER A 117 2.05 -0.12 -11.03
CA SER A 117 1.32 -0.68 -12.18
C SER A 117 0.10 -1.51 -11.76
N ASP A 118 0.26 -2.31 -10.71
CA ASP A 118 -0.74 -3.28 -10.26
C ASP A 118 -1.32 -2.97 -8.88
N CYS A 119 -0.98 -1.80 -8.32
CA CYS A 119 -1.46 -1.34 -7.02
C CYS A 119 -2.00 0.08 -7.15
N THR A 120 -3.33 0.21 -7.18
CA THR A 120 -4.01 1.51 -7.09
C THR A 120 -3.86 2.09 -5.68
N ASN A 121 -3.12 3.19 -5.58
CA ASN A 121 -2.97 4.10 -4.42
C ASN A 121 -3.25 3.47 -3.04
N VAL A 122 -2.27 2.74 -2.52
CA VAL A 122 -2.29 2.27 -1.13
C VAL A 122 -1.80 3.42 -0.25
N SER A 123 -2.63 3.88 0.68
CA SER A 123 -2.29 4.98 1.58
C SER A 123 -2.56 4.64 3.04
N GLY A 124 -1.74 5.18 3.93
CA GLY A 124 -1.94 5.05 5.37
C GLY A 124 -1.56 6.34 6.12
N PRO A 125 -2.29 6.69 7.19
CA PRO A 125 -1.90 7.79 8.06
C PRO A 125 -0.73 7.36 8.96
N VAL A 126 0.22 8.29 9.14
CA VAL A 126 1.32 8.21 10.10
C VAL A 126 1.13 9.31 11.12
N SER A 127 1.02 8.92 12.38
CA SER A 127 0.93 9.89 13.47
C SER A 127 2.34 10.38 13.80
N VAL A 128 2.51 11.70 13.81
CA VAL A 128 3.79 12.36 14.12
C VAL A 128 3.62 13.21 15.37
N THR A 129 4.51 13.05 16.33
CA THR A 129 4.59 13.88 17.53
C THR A 129 5.85 14.72 17.47
N ILE A 130 5.69 16.04 17.51
CA ILE A 130 6.80 17.00 17.52
C ILE A 130 7.00 17.50 18.94
N THR A 131 8.18 17.23 19.51
CA THR A 131 8.56 17.55 20.90
C THR A 131 9.59 18.66 20.98
#